data_AF-A0A376VTB5-F1
#
_entry.id   AF-A0A376VTB5-F1
#
_cell.length_a   1.000
_cell.length_b   1.000
_cell.length_c   1.000
_cell.angle_alpha   90.00
_cell.angle_beta   90.00
_cell.angle_gamma   90.00
#
_symmetry.space_group_name_H-M   'P 1'
#
loop_
_entity.id
_entity.type
_entity.pdbx_description
1 polymer ?
#
loop_
_entity_poly.entity_id
_entity_poly.type
_entity_poly.pdbx_seq_one_letter_code
_entity_poly.pdbx_strand_id
1 'polypeptide(L)'
;MERIGIERAWQEIEQADRVLFMVDGTTTDAVDPAEIWPEFIARLPAKLPITVVRNKADITGETLGMSEVNGHALIRLSARTGEGVDVLRNHLKQSMGFDTNMEGGFLARRRHLQALEQAAEHLQQGKAQLLGAWAGELLAEELRLAQQNLSEITGEFTSDDLLGRIFSSFCIGK
;
A
#
# COMPACT_ATOMS: atom_id res chain seq x y z
N MET A 1 16.83 3.37 26.59
CA MET A 1 16.33 2.37 25.63
C MET A 1 15.09 2.82 24.87
N GLU A 2 14.39 3.90 25.28
CA GLU A 2 13.15 4.35 24.60
C GLU A 2 13.37 5.25 23.37
N ARG A 3 14.54 5.90 23.25
CA ARG A 3 14.79 6.90 22.18
C ARG A 3 14.94 6.29 20.78
N ILE A 4 15.53 5.09 20.68
CA ILE A 4 15.70 4.36 19.42
C ILE A 4 14.35 3.80 18.93
N GLY A 5 13.46 3.42 19.86
CA GLY A 5 12.12 2.93 19.52
C GLY A 5 11.24 4.02 18.91
N ILE A 6 11.36 5.25 19.41
CA ILE A 6 10.63 6.40 18.88
C ILE A 6 11.15 6.79 17.49
N GLU A 7 12.47 6.87 17.29
CA GLU A 7 13.05 7.19 15.97
C GLU A 7 12.67 6.15 14.91
N ARG A 8 12.69 4.86 15.25
CA ARG A 8 12.26 3.80 14.34
C ARG A 8 10.77 3.91 14.02
N ALA A 9 9.93 4.20 15.01
CA ALA A 9 8.50 4.44 14.76
C ALA A 9 8.28 5.62 13.80
N TRP A 10 9.07 6.69 13.90
CA TRP A 10 8.98 7.82 12.97
C TRP A 10 9.34 7.45 11.52
N GLN A 11 10.37 6.62 11.32
CA GLN A 11 10.72 6.15 9.97
C GLN A 11 9.63 5.29 9.34
N GLU A 12 8.98 4.44 10.14
CA GLU A 12 7.86 3.61 9.67
C GLU A 12 6.61 4.45 9.37
N ILE A 13 6.37 5.53 10.13
CA ILE A 13 5.26 6.46 9.90
C ILE A 13 5.36 7.17 8.55
N GLU A 14 6.57 7.51 8.08
CA GLU A 14 6.75 8.13 6.75
C GLU A 14 6.34 7.22 5.60
N GLN A 15 6.40 5.90 5.79
CA GLN A 15 6.02 4.89 4.79
C GLN A 15 4.62 4.32 5.03
N ALA A 16 3.96 4.71 6.12
CA ALA A 16 2.65 4.17 6.49
C ALA A 16 1.55 4.75 5.60
N ASP A 17 0.55 3.92 5.26
CA ASP A 17 -0.67 4.38 4.60
C ASP A 17 -1.67 5.03 5.58
N ARG A 18 -1.55 4.72 6.87
CA ARG A 18 -2.43 5.20 7.95
C ARG A 18 -1.76 5.05 9.32
N VAL A 19 -2.07 5.99 10.23
CA VAL A 19 -1.65 5.93 11.64
C VAL A 19 -2.81 5.50 12.53
N LEU A 20 -2.58 4.51 13.37
CA LEU A 20 -3.45 4.16 14.50
C LEU A 20 -2.93 4.82 15.77
N PHE A 21 -3.64 5.85 16.24
CA PHE A 21 -3.28 6.57 17.45
C PHE A 21 -4.05 6.01 18.65
N MET A 22 -3.41 5.13 19.41
CA MET A 22 -4.03 4.44 20.52
C MET A 22 -3.96 5.27 21.81
N VAL A 23 -5.12 5.50 22.42
CA VAL A 23 -5.30 6.30 23.63
C VAL A 23 -5.93 5.44 24.69
N ASP A 24 -5.41 5.53 25.91
CA ASP A 24 -6.07 4.94 27.08
C ASP A 24 -7.24 5.85 27.50
N GLY A 25 -8.47 5.37 27.37
CA GLY A 25 -9.66 6.16 27.68
C GLY A 25 -9.74 6.60 29.14
N THR A 26 -9.05 5.88 30.05
CA THR A 26 -9.07 6.19 31.49
C THR A 26 -8.16 7.35 31.89
N THR A 27 -7.25 7.77 31.02
CA THR A 27 -6.26 8.81 31.35
C THR A 27 -6.65 10.20 30.85
N THR A 28 -7.55 10.30 29.87
CA THR A 28 -7.99 11.57 29.30
C THR A 28 -9.35 11.45 28.63
N ASP A 29 -10.19 12.47 28.76
CA ASP A 29 -11.44 12.63 28.02
C ASP A 29 -11.24 13.26 26.64
N ALA A 30 -10.03 13.75 26.34
CA ALA A 30 -9.71 14.32 25.05
C ALA A 30 -9.86 13.27 23.94
N VAL A 31 -10.55 13.66 22.88
CA VAL A 31 -10.86 12.80 21.72
C VAL A 31 -10.11 13.24 20.46
N ASP A 32 -9.66 14.49 20.44
CA ASP A 32 -8.85 15.05 19.37
C ASP A 32 -7.37 14.70 19.59
N PRO A 33 -6.70 14.04 18.64
CA PRO A 33 -5.30 13.69 18.82
C PRO A 33 -4.38 14.92 18.86
N ALA A 34 -4.78 16.07 18.30
CA ALA A 34 -4.05 17.33 18.41
C ALA A 34 -4.11 17.92 19.83
N GLU A 35 -5.15 17.61 20.62
CA GLU A 35 -5.22 17.97 22.04
C GLU A 35 -4.43 17.00 22.91
N ILE A 36 -4.41 15.71 22.53
CA ILE A 36 -3.73 14.65 23.29
C ILE A 36 -2.21 14.72 23.09
N TRP A 37 -1.75 14.90 21.85
CA TRP A 37 -0.33 14.99 21.53
C TRP A 37 -0.06 15.96 20.36
N PRO A 38 -0.06 17.28 20.63
CA PRO A 38 0.09 18.30 19.59
C PRO A 38 1.38 18.15 18.78
N GLU A 39 2.50 17.84 19.45
CA GLU A 39 3.81 17.68 18.82
C GLU A 39 3.86 16.50 17.83
N PHE A 40 3.14 15.42 18.14
CA PHE A 40 3.06 14.26 17.26
C PHE A 40 2.30 14.62 15.99
N ILE A 41 1.12 15.23 16.13
CA ILE A 41 0.29 15.65 15.00
C ILE A 41 1.00 16.68 14.12
N ALA A 42 1.69 17.65 14.71
CA ALA A 42 2.42 18.66 13.96
C ALA A 42 3.57 18.08 13.10
N ARG A 43 4.10 16.90 13.47
CA ARG A 43 5.18 16.22 12.75
C ARG A 43 4.66 15.22 11.70
N LEU A 44 3.38 14.87 11.72
CA LEU A 44 2.82 13.96 10.72
C LEU A 44 2.67 14.63 9.35
N PRO A 45 2.81 13.86 8.25
CA PRO A 45 2.49 14.36 6.92
C PRO A 45 1.01 14.79 6.84
N ALA A 46 0.74 15.97 6.30
CA ALA A 46 -0.61 16.56 6.26
C ALA A 46 -1.69 15.71 5.54
N LYS A 47 -1.27 14.73 4.74
CA LYS A 47 -2.17 13.83 4.00
C LYS A 47 -2.30 12.43 4.61
N LEU A 48 -1.58 12.13 5.69
CA LEU A 48 -1.57 10.80 6.29
C LEU A 48 -2.84 10.63 7.14
N PRO A 49 -3.78 9.74 6.79
CA PRO A 49 -5.00 9.57 7.56
C PRO A 49 -4.69 9.01 8.95
N ILE A 50 -5.42 9.49 9.95
CA ILE A 50 -5.27 9.11 11.36
C ILE A 50 -6.57 8.48 11.83
N THR A 51 -6.48 7.41 12.60
CA THR A 51 -7.60 6.84 13.36
C THR A 51 -7.24 6.81 14.82
N VAL A 52 -8.02 7.51 15.64
CA VAL A 52 -7.88 7.52 17.09
C VAL A 52 -8.62 6.32 17.65
N VAL A 53 -7.92 5.51 18.44
CA VAL A 53 -8.47 4.33 19.09
C VAL A 53 -8.45 4.54 20.60
N ARG A 54 -9.62 4.84 21.17
CA ARG A 54 -9.81 4.93 22.62
C ARG A 54 -10.07 3.54 23.19
N ASN A 55 -9.08 3.02 23.88
CA ASN A 55 -9.12 1.71 24.51
C ASN A 55 -9.68 1.81 25.95
N LYS A 56 -10.05 0.66 26.52
CA LYS A 56 -10.60 0.50 27.89
C LYS A 56 -12.01 1.06 28.10
N ALA A 57 -12.84 0.99 27.05
CA ALA A 57 -14.26 1.33 27.16
C ALA A 57 -15.02 0.52 28.23
N ASP A 58 -14.52 -0.67 28.60
CA ASP A 58 -15.04 -1.48 29.71
C ASP A 58 -14.89 -0.80 31.08
N ILE A 59 -13.92 0.10 31.23
CA ILE A 59 -13.65 0.85 32.47
C ILE A 59 -14.29 2.24 32.40
N THR A 60 -14.20 2.92 31.26
CA THR A 60 -14.71 4.29 31.11
C THR A 60 -16.23 4.33 30.95
N GLY A 61 -16.86 3.22 30.54
CA GLY A 61 -18.29 3.17 30.24
C GLY A 61 -18.66 3.95 28.98
N GLU A 62 -17.68 4.35 28.16
CA GLU A 62 -17.94 5.03 26.91
C GLU A 62 -18.72 4.14 25.94
N THR A 63 -19.60 4.75 25.14
CA THR A 63 -20.35 4.02 24.11
C THR A 63 -19.39 3.50 23.04
N LEU A 64 -19.34 2.17 22.91
CA LEU A 64 -18.59 1.48 21.87
C LEU A 64 -19.06 1.90 20.48
N GLY A 65 -18.12 1.98 19.54
CA GLY A 65 -18.45 2.27 18.14
C GLY A 65 -17.49 3.25 17.49
N MET A 66 -17.90 3.70 16.30
CA MET A 66 -17.14 4.65 15.50
C MET A 66 -17.89 5.98 15.42
N SER A 67 -17.12 7.05 15.51
CA SER A 67 -17.55 8.43 15.32
C SER A 67 -16.45 9.20 14.58
N GLU A 68 -16.72 10.44 14.19
CA GLU A 68 -15.74 11.31 13.57
C GLU A 68 -15.55 12.56 14.44
N VAL A 69 -14.30 12.97 14.64
CA VAL A 69 -13.93 14.16 15.41
C VAL A 69 -12.87 14.92 14.62
N ASN A 70 -13.15 16.17 14.25
CA ASN A 70 -12.23 17.05 13.52
C ASN A 70 -11.61 16.41 12.26
N GLY A 71 -12.40 15.62 11.52
CA GLY A 71 -11.93 14.93 10.31
C GLY A 71 -11.14 13.64 10.57
N HIS A 72 -11.04 13.21 11.83
CA HIS A 72 -10.40 11.97 12.23
C HIS A 72 -11.43 10.93 12.65
N ALA A 73 -11.22 9.69 12.20
CA ALA A 73 -12.01 8.56 12.67
C ALA A 73 -11.66 8.27 14.14
N LEU A 74 -12.68 8.21 15.00
CA LEU A 74 -12.57 7.90 16.41
C LEU A 74 -13.30 6.60 16.71
N ILE A 75 -12.58 5.61 17.21
CA ILE A 75 -13.11 4.29 17.55
C ILE A 75 -12.91 4.04 19.03
N ARG A 76 -14.01 3.71 19.72
CA ARG A 76 -14.02 3.35 21.14
C ARG A 76 -14.19 1.85 21.27
N LEU A 77 -13.25 1.20 21.95
CA LEU A 77 -13.23 -0.25 22.11
C LEU A 77 -12.67 -0.66 23.48
N SER A 78 -12.89 -1.92 23.84
CA SER A 78 -12.12 -2.58 24.89
C SER A 78 -11.29 -3.69 24.28
N ALA A 79 -9.98 -3.49 24.24
CA ALA A 79 -9.04 -4.52 23.78
C ALA A 79 -9.00 -5.72 24.74
N ARG A 80 -9.40 -5.52 26.00
CA ARG A 80 -9.41 -6.58 27.02
C ARG A 80 -10.60 -7.52 26.83
N THR A 81 -11.80 -6.98 26.64
CA THR A 81 -13.01 -7.80 26.42
C THR A 81 -13.18 -8.21 24.96
N GLY A 82 -12.52 -7.50 24.04
CA GLY A 82 -12.66 -7.69 22.59
C GLY A 82 -13.83 -6.89 21.99
N GLU A 83 -14.62 -6.21 22.82
CA GLU A 83 -15.77 -5.43 22.36
C GLU A 83 -15.33 -4.21 21.54
N GLY A 84 -15.99 -3.98 20.41
CA GLY A 84 -15.66 -2.88 19.49
C GLY A 84 -14.44 -3.15 18.59
N VAL A 85 -13.68 -4.22 18.80
CA VAL A 85 -12.54 -4.58 17.94
C VAL A 85 -12.98 -4.91 16.51
N ASP A 86 -14.17 -5.49 16.33
CA ASP A 86 -14.73 -5.73 14.99
C ASP A 86 -15.02 -4.43 14.23
N VAL A 87 -15.40 -3.37 14.94
CA VAL A 87 -15.60 -2.03 14.33
C VAL A 87 -14.27 -1.49 13.83
N LEU A 88 -13.20 -1.59 14.62
CA LEU A 88 -11.85 -1.23 14.20
C LEU A 88 -11.40 -2.05 12.98
N ARG A 89 -11.65 -3.36 12.98
CA ARG A 89 -11.28 -4.25 11.87
C ARG A 89 -12.01 -3.86 10.58
N ASN A 90 -13.32 -3.60 10.66
CA ASN A 90 -14.12 -3.21 9.49
C ASN A 90 -13.71 -1.83 8.96
N HIS A 91 -13.45 -0.88 9.85
CA HIS A 91 -12.94 0.44 9.49
C HIS A 91 -11.58 0.35 8.77
N LEU A 92 -10.66 -0.47 9.27
CA LEU A 92 -9.37 -0.70 8.62
C LEU A 92 -9.53 -1.33 7.24
N LYS A 93 -10.42 -2.32 7.09
CA LYS A 93 -10.73 -2.90 5.78
C LYS A 93 -11.21 -1.84 4.80
N GLN A 94 -12.23 -1.06 5.16
CA GLN A 94 -12.77 -0.01 4.31
C GLN A 94 -11.73 1.07 3.98
N SER A 95 -10.96 1.49 4.98
CA SER A 95 -9.92 2.52 4.85
C SER A 95 -8.79 2.13 3.91
N MET A 96 -8.50 0.83 3.80
CA MET A 96 -7.48 0.29 2.89
C MET A 96 -8.06 -0.09 1.51
N GLY A 97 -9.34 0.19 1.25
CA GLY A 97 -10.02 -0.20 0.01
C GLY A 97 -10.22 -1.71 -0.11
N PHE A 98 -10.31 -2.41 1.02
CA PHE A 98 -10.59 -3.85 1.06
C PHE A 98 -12.07 -4.09 0.77
N ASP A 99 -12.41 -4.19 -0.52
CA ASP A 99 -13.64 -4.83 -0.96
C ASP A 99 -13.52 -6.33 -0.77
N THR A 100 -14.50 -6.96 -0.12
CA THR A 100 -14.52 -8.42 0.11
C THR A 100 -14.54 -9.26 -1.18
N ASN A 101 -14.72 -8.63 -2.35
CA ASN A 101 -14.55 -9.26 -3.66
C ASN A 101 -13.08 -9.35 -4.14
N MET A 102 -12.11 -8.83 -3.37
CA MET A 102 -10.71 -8.65 -3.79
C MET A 102 -9.68 -9.55 -3.08
N GLU A 103 -10.08 -10.64 -2.41
CA GLU A 103 -9.10 -11.60 -1.85
C GLU A 103 -8.17 -12.20 -2.93
N GLY A 104 -8.65 -12.30 -4.19
CA GLY A 104 -7.80 -12.62 -5.35
C GLY A 104 -7.06 -11.41 -5.97
N GLY A 105 -7.57 -10.20 -5.77
CA GLY A 105 -7.05 -8.97 -6.36
C GLY A 105 -5.75 -8.47 -5.73
N PHE A 106 -5.54 -8.70 -4.44
CA PHE A 106 -4.31 -8.26 -3.74
C PHE A 106 -3.09 -9.12 -4.11
N LEU A 107 -3.25 -10.45 -4.11
CA LEU A 107 -2.23 -11.38 -4.60
C LEU A 107 -1.96 -11.18 -6.10
N ALA A 108 -3.00 -10.94 -6.91
CA ALA A 108 -2.84 -10.59 -8.31
C ALA A 108 -2.09 -9.26 -8.50
N ARG A 109 -2.44 -8.20 -7.76
CA ARG A 109 -1.76 -6.91 -7.83
C ARG A 109 -0.29 -7.01 -7.44
N ARG A 110 0.04 -7.76 -6.38
CA ARG A 110 1.45 -7.98 -5.98
C ARG A 110 2.24 -8.70 -7.08
N ARG A 111 1.68 -9.75 -7.69
CA ARG A 111 2.33 -10.43 -8.83
C ARG A 111 2.49 -9.49 -10.03
N HIS A 112 1.48 -8.67 -10.33
CA HIS A 112 1.53 -7.75 -11.47
C HIS A 112 2.57 -6.65 -11.24
N LEU A 113 2.66 -6.11 -10.03
CA LEU A 113 3.69 -5.14 -9.66
C LEU A 113 5.09 -5.75 -9.78
N GLN A 114 5.28 -6.97 -9.28
CA GLN A 114 6.54 -7.71 -9.39
C GLN A 114 6.93 -7.99 -10.86
N ALA A 115 5.96 -8.31 -11.72
CA ALA A 115 6.19 -8.51 -13.15
C ALA A 115 6.54 -7.20 -13.87
N LEU A 116 5.91 -6.08 -13.50
CA LEU A 116 6.26 -4.74 -14.00
C LEU A 116 7.67 -4.30 -13.57
N GLU A 117 8.03 -4.57 -12.32
CA GLU A 117 9.38 -4.27 -11.80
C GLU A 117 10.47 -5.04 -12.55
N GLN A 118 10.28 -6.35 -12.73
CA GLN A 118 11.22 -7.19 -13.48
C GLN A 118 11.32 -6.75 -14.95
N ALA A 119 10.18 -6.44 -15.60
CA ALA A 119 10.19 -5.92 -16.96
C ALA A 119 10.95 -4.58 -17.06
N ALA A 120 10.78 -3.68 -16.09
CA ALA A 120 11.50 -2.42 -16.05
C ALA A 120 13.01 -2.62 -15.83
N GLU A 121 13.42 -3.59 -15.01
CA GLU A 121 14.82 -3.94 -14.79
C GLU A 121 15.49 -4.43 -16.08
N HIS A 122 14.86 -5.37 -16.79
CA HIS A 122 15.34 -5.85 -18.09
C HIS A 122 15.44 -4.72 -19.13
N LEU A 123 14.46 -3.82 -19.18
CA LEU A 123 14.53 -2.65 -20.07
C LEU A 123 15.71 -1.72 -19.74
N GLN A 124 16.02 -1.53 -18.46
CA GLN A 124 17.18 -0.74 -18.05
C GLN A 124 18.49 -1.44 -18.40
N GLN A 125 18.58 -2.75 -18.18
CA GLN A 125 19.75 -3.57 -18.52
C GLN A 125 19.99 -3.57 -20.05
N GLY A 126 18.95 -3.81 -20.85
CA GLY A 126 19.04 -3.77 -22.31
C GLY A 126 19.45 -2.39 -22.84
N LYS A 127 18.91 -1.31 -22.26
CA LYS A 127 19.35 0.06 -22.59
C LYS A 127 20.84 0.28 -22.27
N ALA A 128 21.30 -0.19 -21.11
CA ALA A 128 22.70 -0.07 -20.72
C ALA A 128 23.64 -0.87 -21.65
N GLN A 129 23.24 -2.10 -22.03
CA GLN A 129 23.99 -2.95 -22.94
C GLN A 129 24.06 -2.37 -24.37
N LEU A 130 22.96 -1.78 -24.86
CA LEU A 130 22.93 -1.10 -26.15
C LEU A 130 23.87 0.12 -26.17
N LEU A 131 23.81 0.98 -25.15
CA LEU A 131 24.59 2.22 -25.11
C LEU A 131 26.07 1.99 -24.76
N GLY A 132 26.36 0.97 -23.95
CA GLY A 132 27.72 0.68 -23.48
C GLY A 132 28.52 -0.24 -24.40
N ALA A 133 27.88 -1.25 -24.99
CA ALA A 133 28.56 -2.30 -25.74
C ALA A 133 28.08 -2.43 -27.20
N TRP A 134 27.11 -1.62 -27.64
CA TRP A 134 26.45 -1.77 -28.96
C TRP A 134 25.94 -3.19 -29.21
N ALA A 135 25.64 -3.92 -28.13
CA ALA A 135 25.30 -5.34 -28.17
C ALA A 135 23.81 -5.49 -28.44
N GLY A 136 23.43 -5.37 -29.72
CA GLY A 136 22.04 -5.52 -30.17
C GLY A 136 21.43 -6.89 -29.84
N GLU A 137 22.26 -7.94 -29.81
CA GLU A 137 21.83 -9.30 -29.44
C GLU A 137 21.46 -9.41 -27.96
N LEU A 138 22.21 -8.74 -27.06
CA LEU A 138 21.88 -8.73 -25.64
C LEU A 138 20.63 -7.89 -25.37
N LEU A 139 20.50 -6.74 -26.03
CA LEU A 139 19.26 -5.96 -26.00
C LEU A 139 18.04 -6.79 -26.43
N ALA A 140 18.17 -7.58 -27.49
CA ALA A 140 17.07 -8.40 -27.98
C ALA A 140 16.61 -9.44 -26.93
N GLU A 141 17.56 -10.04 -26.21
CA GLU A 141 17.25 -10.98 -25.13
C GLU A 141 16.61 -10.28 -23.93
N GLU A 142 17.11 -9.11 -23.51
CA GLU A 142 16.50 -8.33 -22.43
C GLU A 142 15.06 -7.90 -22.78
N LEU A 143 14.79 -7.52 -24.03
CA LEU A 143 13.44 -7.19 -24.50
C LEU A 143 12.52 -8.42 -24.48
N ARG A 144 13.04 -9.61 -24.81
CA ARG A 144 12.30 -10.87 -24.75
C ARG A 144 11.91 -11.20 -23.30
N LEU A 145 12.83 -11.02 -22.35
CA LEU A 145 12.57 -11.25 -20.92
C LEU A 145 11.60 -10.21 -20.35
N ALA A 146 11.72 -8.94 -20.75
CA ALA A 146 10.75 -7.91 -20.37
C ALA A 146 9.34 -8.24 -20.88
N GLN A 147 9.22 -8.67 -22.15
CA GLN A 147 7.95 -9.11 -22.72
C GLN A 147 7.37 -10.30 -21.97
N GLN A 148 8.17 -11.32 -21.66
CA GLN A 148 7.72 -12.51 -20.95
C GLN A 148 7.12 -12.18 -19.58
N ASN A 149 7.75 -11.28 -18.82
CA ASN A 149 7.22 -10.79 -17.55
C ASN A 149 5.89 -10.03 -17.74
N LEU A 150 5.77 -9.20 -18.78
CA LEU A 150 4.51 -8.50 -19.08
C LEU A 150 3.38 -9.45 -19.51
N SER A 151 3.70 -10.55 -20.20
CA SER A 151 2.74 -11.60 -20.58
C SER A 151 2.11 -12.29 -19.37
N GLU A 152 2.77 -12.33 -18.22
CA GLU A 152 2.19 -12.85 -16.98
C GLU A 152 1.02 -11.99 -16.46
N ILE A 153 0.96 -10.71 -16.87
CA ILE A 153 -0.07 -9.75 -16.46
C ILE A 153 -1.27 -9.80 -17.40
N THR A 154 -1.03 -9.88 -18.71
CA THR A 154 -2.08 -9.84 -19.73
C THR A 154 -2.72 -11.20 -20.03
N GLY A 155 -2.14 -12.28 -19.50
CA GLY A 155 -2.32 -13.62 -20.06
C GLY A 155 -1.40 -13.82 -21.26
N GLU A 156 -0.94 -15.06 -21.49
CA GLU A 156 0.11 -15.42 -22.46
C GLU A 156 0.02 -14.59 -23.75
N PHE A 157 0.94 -13.64 -23.91
CA PHE A 157 1.18 -12.94 -25.15
C PHE A 157 2.30 -13.70 -25.85
N THR A 158 1.95 -14.42 -26.92
CA THR A 158 2.87 -15.35 -27.57
C THR A 158 3.85 -14.61 -28.48
N SER A 159 4.96 -15.25 -28.83
CA SER A 159 5.88 -14.72 -29.84
C SER A 159 5.18 -14.48 -31.20
N ASP A 160 4.14 -15.26 -31.52
CA ASP A 160 3.32 -15.09 -32.71
C ASP A 160 2.47 -13.82 -32.66
N ASP A 161 1.94 -13.43 -31.49
CA ASP A 161 1.19 -12.19 -31.32
C ASP A 161 2.07 -10.94 -31.50
N LEU A 162 3.33 -11.04 -31.06
CA LEU A 162 4.33 -9.99 -31.25
C LEU A 162 4.75 -9.87 -32.72
N LEU A 163 5.07 -10.99 -33.37
CA LEU A 163 5.44 -11.03 -34.79
C LEU A 163 4.27 -10.56 -35.66
N GLY A 164 3.05 -11.01 -35.38
CA GLY A 164 1.83 -10.58 -36.07
C GLY A 164 1.64 -9.07 -36.01
N ARG A 165 1.95 -8.42 -34.89
CA ARG A 165 1.81 -6.97 -34.73
C ARG A 165 2.93 -6.19 -35.42
N ILE A 166 4.17 -6.66 -35.37
CA ILE A 166 5.31 -6.07 -36.10
C ILE A 166 5.04 -6.13 -37.61
N PHE A 167 4.58 -7.27 -38.13
CA PHE A 167 4.32 -7.46 -39.56
C PHE A 167 2.96 -6.95 -40.04
N SER A 168 1.99 -6.71 -39.15
CA SER A 168 0.70 -6.10 -39.52
C SER A 168 0.82 -4.68 -40.09
N SER A 169 1.94 -4.01 -39.83
CA SER A 169 2.25 -2.67 -40.35
C SER A 169 3.07 -2.67 -41.65
N PHE A 170 3.56 -3.84 -42.10
CA PHE A 170 4.19 -3.99 -43.41
C PHE A 170 3.12 -4.43 -44.42
N CYS A 171 2.63 -3.47 -45.21
CA CYS A 171 1.88 -3.80 -46.42
C CYS A 171 2.81 -4.59 -47.35
N ILE A 172 2.67 -5.92 -47.39
CA ILE A 172 3.17 -6.73 -48.50
C ILE A 172 2.27 -6.38 -49.68
N GLY A 173 2.76 -5.46 -50.50
CA GLY A 173 2.17 -5.14 -51.79
C GLY A 173 1.98 -6.41 -52.61
N LYS A 174 0.84 -6.48 -53.28
CA LYS A 174 0.57 -7.42 -54.38
C LYS A 174 1.61 -7.29 -55.48
#